data_AF-A0A419K448-F1
#
_entry.id   AF-A0A419K448-F1
#
_cell.length_a   1.000
_cell.length_b   1.000
_cell.length_c   1.000
_cell.angle_alpha   90.00
_cell.angle_beta   90.00
_cell.angle_gamma   90.00
#
_symmetry.space_group_name_H-M   'P 1'
#
loop_
_entity.id
_entity.type
_entity.pdbx_description
1 polymer ?
#
loop_
_entity_poly.entity_id
_entity_poly.type
_entity_poly.pdbx_seq_one_letter_code
_entity_poly.pdbx_strand_id
1 'polypeptide(L)'
;MMRKHRVNGRRGQFLILSALGIVIMMISLSSLMAYTSLSRISLKKTDFRKVAAEVALNSRGALATALAEVSKKLDFKASVTRYSNYTTLDDYPDAELSGYEFITQWQKIVLASYPGLNLNFSVSKPVFQCVWNSSSGYSKVSSNITLDILNYGFYGLRSQVSIELKVTILDLDLNRTDGRTVAFYFYVERENGVPVSGICKSRAFILFKHVENDQLTLSKAFDLTYLGGGHYLANFTMYSTTILEGLNQTKEFIRENMTEEDFKPEYRENITETKSQLCNMVDEVIAKYNSSQLMQAYVNLTEDIRPKLDPTAPNSSRWVTEDANTTYVLALIDVVRSQLTPTVRIGLQDPRGIVVGAVRTLVNYEEDTEGPRVRSVFASPSPTHGLSTVTLTATIDDLLTGFSNIKCAEYFVNEVGPNGSGIPMSPSDGRFDSPSEEVTAEINVSSWAPGNYTIYVHGMDAAGFWGEVVPVTIEVTESLVMYVSNIEMYLYRWWFFYRAKAVVTILDSEGNPVENAVVYGHWSGSVSGEVSAQTNELGQVSFWSPWAWGWRRLTFTFTVDNVVLDGYTYDSDLNVETSDTIQT
;
A
#
# COMPACT_ATOMS: atom_id res chain seq x y z
N MET A 1 61.19 30.23 -112.85
CA MET A 1 60.03 31.09 -112.54
C MET A 1 59.76 30.98 -111.03
N MET A 2 59.69 32.12 -110.34
CA MET A 2 59.33 32.37 -108.92
C MET A 2 60.20 31.82 -107.77
N ARG A 3 60.90 32.77 -107.11
CA ARG A 3 61.47 32.73 -105.75
C ARG A 3 60.39 32.60 -104.68
N LYS A 4 60.68 31.87 -103.59
CA LYS A 4 60.17 32.20 -102.24
C LYS A 4 61.28 32.05 -101.20
N HIS A 5 61.64 33.18 -100.58
CA HIS A 5 62.57 33.26 -99.46
C HIS A 5 61.97 32.63 -98.20
N ARG A 6 62.76 31.80 -97.52
CA ARG A 6 62.43 31.24 -96.20
C ARG A 6 62.97 32.19 -95.13
N VAL A 7 62.09 32.99 -94.54
CA VAL A 7 62.42 33.87 -93.41
C VAL A 7 62.34 33.05 -92.13
N ASN A 8 63.48 32.76 -91.50
CA ASN A 8 63.55 32.18 -90.17
C ASN A 8 63.15 33.23 -89.12
N GLY A 9 61.87 33.25 -88.73
CA GLY A 9 61.33 34.18 -87.75
C GLY A 9 61.62 33.76 -86.31
N ARG A 10 62.71 34.27 -85.71
CA ARG A 10 62.98 34.18 -84.25
C ARG A 10 61.85 34.71 -83.34
N ARG A 11 60.87 35.44 -83.89
CA ARG A 11 59.71 35.99 -83.16
C ARG A 11 58.66 34.94 -82.75
N GLY A 12 58.49 33.87 -83.53
CA GLY A 12 57.50 32.82 -83.22
C GLY A 12 57.94 31.92 -82.06
N GLN A 13 59.24 31.59 -81.98
CA GLN A 13 59.81 30.84 -80.86
C GLN A 13 59.80 31.64 -79.55
N PHE A 14 60.00 32.97 -79.63
CA PHE A 14 59.95 33.85 -78.46
C PHE A 14 58.53 33.95 -77.88
N LEU A 15 57.50 33.98 -78.74
CA LEU A 15 56.09 33.97 -78.31
C LEU A 15 55.66 32.65 -77.65
N ILE A 16 56.17 31.51 -78.13
CA ILE A 16 55.87 30.21 -77.54
C ILE A 16 56.59 30.06 -76.18
N LEU A 17 57.86 30.48 -76.09
CA LEU A 17 58.62 30.46 -74.84
C LEU A 17 58.05 31.42 -73.79
N SER A 18 57.59 32.60 -74.18
CA SER A 18 56.94 33.53 -73.25
C SER A 18 55.58 33.02 -72.78
N ALA A 19 54.77 32.43 -73.67
CA ALA A 19 53.50 31.79 -73.29
C ALA A 19 53.73 30.61 -72.35
N LEU A 20 54.71 29.75 -72.62
CA LEU A 20 55.07 28.62 -71.75
C LEU A 20 55.58 29.11 -70.38
N GLY A 21 56.40 30.16 -70.37
CA GLY A 21 56.87 30.79 -69.14
C GLY A 21 55.74 31.35 -68.28
N ILE A 22 54.75 32.02 -68.90
CA ILE A 22 53.57 32.53 -68.21
C ILE A 22 52.72 31.38 -67.65
N VAL A 23 52.54 30.29 -68.41
CA VAL A 23 51.78 29.12 -67.95
C VAL A 23 52.46 28.44 -66.76
N ILE A 24 53.79 28.25 -66.80
CA ILE A 24 54.55 27.69 -65.69
C ILE A 24 54.49 28.61 -64.46
N MET A 25 54.55 29.93 -64.67
CA MET A 25 54.41 30.92 -63.62
C MET A 25 53.00 30.91 -63.00
N MET A 26 51.96 30.73 -63.82
CA MET A 26 50.58 30.59 -63.34
C MET A 26 50.36 29.29 -62.58
N ILE A 27 50.93 28.16 -63.02
CA ILE A 27 50.83 26.87 -62.32
C ILE A 27 51.58 26.90 -60.99
N SER A 28 52.76 27.52 -60.95
CA SER A 28 53.51 27.68 -59.70
C SER A 28 52.82 28.65 -58.74
N LEU A 29 52.24 29.74 -59.25
CA LEU A 29 51.47 30.68 -58.44
C LEU A 29 50.18 30.07 -57.90
N SER A 30 49.45 29.29 -58.71
CA SER A 30 48.25 28.58 -58.26
C SER A 30 48.58 27.49 -57.25
N SER A 31 49.68 26.77 -57.43
CA SER A 31 50.18 25.79 -56.46
C SER A 31 50.60 26.44 -55.15
N LEU A 32 51.27 27.60 -55.22
CA LEU A 32 51.67 28.37 -54.05
C LEU A 32 50.47 28.99 -53.32
N MET A 33 49.46 29.47 -54.06
CA MET A 33 48.20 29.94 -53.48
C MET A 33 47.40 28.82 -52.83
N ALA A 34 47.34 27.64 -53.46
CA ALA A 34 46.73 26.44 -52.87
C ALA A 34 47.47 26.00 -51.60
N TYR A 35 48.81 25.98 -51.62
CA TYR A 35 49.62 25.62 -50.46
C TYR A 35 49.50 26.65 -49.32
N THR A 36 49.52 27.94 -49.62
CA THR A 36 49.36 29.01 -48.60
C THR A 36 47.94 29.09 -48.05
N SER A 37 46.93 28.74 -48.84
CA SER A 37 45.54 28.58 -48.41
C SER A 37 45.35 27.36 -47.48
N LEU A 38 45.85 26.19 -47.88
CA LEU A 38 45.71 24.95 -47.12
C LEU A 38 46.59 24.90 -45.86
N SER A 39 47.80 25.46 -45.89
CA SER A 39 48.73 25.45 -44.75
C SER A 39 48.28 26.31 -43.56
N ARG A 40 47.33 27.24 -43.77
CA ARG A 40 46.68 27.98 -42.66
C ARG A 40 45.54 27.21 -42.00
N ILE A 41 45.10 26.09 -42.57
CA ILE A 41 44.07 25.23 -41.97
C ILE A 41 44.76 24.24 -41.03
N SER A 42 45.12 24.72 -39.83
CA SER A 42 45.41 23.85 -38.70
C SER A 42 44.09 23.29 -38.16
N LEU A 43 43.65 22.14 -38.66
CA LEU A 43 42.62 21.36 -37.98
C LEU A 43 43.21 20.89 -36.65
N LYS A 44 42.81 21.51 -35.53
CA LYS A 44 43.10 20.94 -34.21
C LYS A 44 42.54 19.51 -34.22
N LYS A 45 43.42 18.52 -34.09
CA LYS A 45 43.02 17.12 -33.95
C LYS A 45 42.20 17.01 -32.66
N THR A 46 40.88 16.93 -32.79
CA THR A 46 40.00 16.66 -31.66
C THR A 46 40.33 15.24 -31.19
N ASP A 47 40.74 15.11 -29.93
CA ASP A 47 40.97 13.79 -29.34
C ASP A 47 39.62 13.11 -29.12
N PHE A 48 39.16 12.34 -30.10
CA PHE A 48 37.89 11.64 -30.05
C PHE A 48 37.78 10.70 -28.84
N ARG A 49 38.91 10.18 -28.33
CA ARG A 49 38.93 9.33 -27.13
C ARG A 49 38.57 10.14 -25.88
N LYS A 50 39.06 11.38 -25.80
CA LYS A 50 38.69 12.32 -24.75
C LYS A 50 37.18 12.60 -24.79
N VAL A 51 36.62 12.82 -25.99
CA VAL A 51 35.18 13.06 -26.14
C VAL A 51 34.36 11.82 -25.79
N ALA A 52 34.76 10.63 -26.24
CA ALA A 52 34.09 9.39 -25.89
C ALA A 52 34.07 9.14 -24.36
N ALA A 53 35.21 9.36 -23.69
CA ALA A 53 35.31 9.26 -22.24
C ALA A 53 34.45 10.32 -21.53
N GLU A 54 34.45 11.56 -22.03
CA GLU A 54 33.65 12.65 -21.47
C GLU A 54 32.15 12.38 -21.59
N VAL A 55 31.67 11.94 -22.76
CA VAL A 55 30.26 11.57 -22.96
C VAL A 55 29.87 10.39 -22.05
N ALA A 56 30.73 9.38 -21.93
CA ALA A 56 30.49 8.22 -21.06
C ALA A 56 30.51 8.56 -19.55
N LEU A 57 31.34 9.51 -19.11
CA LEU A 57 31.35 9.98 -17.73
C LEU A 57 30.15 10.88 -17.43
N ASN A 58 29.85 11.80 -18.34
CA ASN A 58 28.75 12.75 -18.20
C ASN A 58 27.38 12.06 -18.23
N SER A 59 27.26 10.91 -18.88
CA SER A 59 26.01 10.14 -18.90
C SER A 59 25.62 9.61 -17.51
N ARG A 60 26.59 9.24 -16.67
CA ARG A 60 26.35 8.87 -15.27
C ARG A 60 25.81 10.07 -14.49
N GLY A 61 26.43 11.24 -14.67
CA GLY A 61 25.96 12.49 -14.07
C GLY A 61 24.56 12.86 -14.54
N ALA A 62 24.28 12.72 -15.83
CA ALA A 62 22.97 13.00 -16.40
C ALA A 62 21.87 12.08 -15.84
N LEU A 63 22.15 10.78 -15.72
CA LEU A 63 21.22 9.84 -15.09
C LEU A 63 21.02 10.14 -13.60
N ALA A 64 22.07 10.54 -12.88
CA ALA A 64 21.95 10.96 -11.49
C ALA A 64 21.08 12.22 -11.34
N THR A 65 21.25 13.21 -12.21
CA THR A 65 20.38 14.41 -12.22
C THR A 65 18.95 14.04 -12.59
N ALA A 66 18.73 13.17 -13.57
CA ALA A 66 17.40 12.70 -13.93
C ALA A 66 16.70 12.00 -12.75
N LEU A 67 17.41 11.11 -12.05
CA LEU A 67 16.89 10.46 -10.85
C LEU A 67 16.64 11.47 -9.72
N ALA A 68 17.48 12.50 -9.59
CA ALA A 68 17.26 13.58 -8.63
C ALA A 68 15.97 14.35 -8.92
N GLU A 69 15.65 14.67 -10.18
CA GLU A 69 14.38 15.32 -10.53
C GLU A 69 13.17 14.44 -10.21
N VAL A 70 13.22 13.16 -10.60
CA VAL A 70 12.14 12.19 -10.34
C VAL A 70 11.91 12.02 -8.84
N SER A 71 12.97 11.73 -8.08
CA SER A 71 12.87 11.50 -6.64
C SER A 71 12.43 12.74 -5.86
N LYS A 72 12.91 13.94 -6.21
CA LYS A 72 12.41 15.20 -5.62
C LYS A 72 10.93 15.44 -5.90
N LYS A 73 10.45 15.07 -7.10
CA LYS A 73 9.04 15.24 -7.45
C LYS A 73 8.14 14.33 -6.61
N LEU A 74 8.58 13.09 -6.38
CA LEU A 74 7.92 12.17 -5.47
C LEU A 74 7.95 12.69 -4.03
N ASP A 75 9.10 13.18 -3.57
CA ASP A 75 9.28 13.76 -2.24
C ASP A 75 8.39 14.99 -1.99
N PHE A 76 8.26 15.88 -2.99
CA PHE A 76 7.37 17.04 -2.90
C PHE A 76 5.91 16.66 -2.64
N LYS A 77 5.46 15.51 -3.17
CA LYS A 77 4.15 14.94 -2.83
C LYS A 77 4.20 14.30 -1.44
N ALA A 78 5.15 13.41 -1.21
CA ALA A 78 5.27 12.63 0.02
C ALA A 78 5.44 13.45 1.31
N SER A 79 6.06 14.64 1.22
CA SER A 79 6.36 15.51 2.36
C SER A 79 5.17 16.35 2.83
N VAL A 80 4.09 16.42 2.05
CA VAL A 80 2.86 17.12 2.45
C VAL A 80 2.00 16.16 3.26
N THR A 81 1.53 16.57 4.44
CA THR A 81 0.75 15.73 5.38
C THR A 81 -0.48 15.07 4.76
N ARG A 82 -1.07 15.67 3.71
CA ARG A 82 -2.20 15.10 2.95
C ARG A 82 -1.80 13.92 2.03
N TYR A 83 -0.52 13.77 1.75
CA TYR A 83 0.04 12.86 0.75
C TYR A 83 1.21 12.05 1.33
N SER A 84 1.25 11.85 2.65
CA SER A 84 2.26 11.04 3.34
C SER A 84 2.30 9.59 2.86
N ASN A 85 1.24 9.09 2.23
CA ASN A 85 1.16 7.72 1.72
C ASN A 85 1.97 7.49 0.43
N TYR A 86 2.47 8.55 -0.20
CA TYR A 86 3.30 8.43 -1.41
C TYR A 86 4.70 7.96 -1.02
N THR A 87 5.00 6.72 -1.39
CA THR A 87 6.24 6.02 -1.00
C THR A 87 6.90 5.30 -2.17
N THR A 88 6.16 5.08 -3.26
CA THR A 88 6.65 4.41 -4.46
C THR A 88 6.35 5.24 -5.72
N LEU A 89 6.99 4.91 -6.84
CA LEU A 89 6.65 5.53 -8.12
C LEU A 89 5.28 5.09 -8.66
N ASP A 90 4.77 3.93 -8.24
CA ASP A 90 3.43 3.48 -8.62
C ASP A 90 2.35 4.42 -8.07
N ASP A 91 2.62 5.06 -6.91
CA ASP A 91 1.73 6.06 -6.31
C ASP A 91 1.69 7.36 -7.13
N TYR A 92 2.79 7.71 -7.81
CA TYR A 92 2.88 8.93 -8.62
C TYR A 92 3.73 8.77 -9.90
N PRO A 93 3.18 8.11 -10.94
CA PRO A 93 3.92 7.81 -12.17
C PRO A 93 4.38 9.06 -12.93
N ASP A 94 3.66 10.17 -12.82
CA ASP A 94 4.00 11.44 -13.49
C ASP A 94 5.36 11.99 -13.05
N ALA A 95 5.89 11.56 -11.90
CA ALA A 95 7.23 11.94 -11.46
C ALA A 95 8.30 11.58 -12.50
N GLU A 96 8.15 10.43 -13.19
CA GLU A 96 9.10 9.95 -14.19
C GLU A 96 9.25 10.90 -15.39
N LEU A 97 8.19 11.64 -15.73
CA LEU A 97 8.16 12.54 -16.89
C LEU A 97 9.29 13.56 -16.83
N SER A 98 9.55 14.11 -15.64
CA SER A 98 10.64 15.07 -15.41
C SER A 98 12.03 14.48 -15.72
N GLY A 99 12.26 13.22 -15.37
CA GLY A 99 13.49 12.50 -15.68
C GLY A 99 13.65 12.24 -17.19
N TYR A 100 12.57 11.83 -17.87
CA TYR A 100 12.58 11.62 -19.32
C TYR A 100 12.85 12.91 -20.11
N GLU A 101 12.21 14.02 -19.70
CA GLU A 101 12.42 15.34 -20.30
C GLU A 101 13.88 15.78 -20.16
N PHE A 102 14.46 15.65 -18.96
CA PHE A 102 15.85 16.01 -18.70
C PHE A 102 16.82 15.21 -19.57
N ILE A 103 16.70 13.88 -19.63
CA ILE A 103 17.60 13.02 -20.43
C ILE A 103 17.50 13.36 -21.92
N THR A 104 16.28 13.62 -22.41
CA THR A 104 16.06 14.01 -23.80
C THR A 104 16.74 15.34 -24.13
N GLN A 105 16.64 16.34 -23.25
CA GLN A 105 17.30 17.63 -23.43
C GLN A 105 18.82 17.49 -23.37
N TRP A 106 19.34 16.74 -22.40
CA TRP A 106 20.77 16.48 -22.27
C TRP A 106 21.34 15.78 -23.52
N GLN A 107 20.65 14.76 -24.05
CA GLN A 107 21.07 14.08 -25.28
C GLN A 107 21.16 15.06 -26.46
N LYS A 108 20.19 15.97 -26.62
CA LYS A 108 20.22 17.01 -27.67
C LYS A 108 21.40 17.96 -27.50
N ILE A 109 21.71 18.37 -26.26
CA ILE A 109 22.85 19.23 -25.96
C ILE A 109 24.17 18.55 -26.32
N VAL A 110 24.32 17.26 -26.00
CA VAL A 110 25.52 16.48 -26.36
C VAL A 110 25.71 16.41 -27.86
N LEU A 111 24.66 16.07 -28.62
CA LEU A 111 24.70 16.02 -30.09
C LEU A 111 25.06 17.39 -30.69
N ALA A 112 24.53 18.48 -30.13
CA ALA A 112 24.80 19.85 -30.57
C ALA A 112 26.20 20.37 -30.19
N SER A 113 26.80 19.84 -29.12
CA SER A 113 28.12 20.26 -28.63
C SER A 113 29.27 19.72 -29.48
N TYR A 114 29.04 18.64 -30.25
CA TYR A 114 30.06 17.95 -31.03
C TYR A 114 29.68 17.76 -32.52
N PRO A 115 29.26 18.81 -33.25
CA PRO A 115 28.73 18.66 -34.60
C PRO A 115 29.78 18.15 -35.61
N GLY A 116 31.06 18.46 -35.40
CA GLY A 116 32.16 18.03 -36.26
C GLY A 116 32.56 16.55 -36.12
N LEU A 117 32.02 15.84 -35.12
CA LEU A 117 32.34 14.44 -34.85
C LEU A 117 31.32 13.46 -35.46
N ASN A 118 30.15 13.97 -35.87
CA ASN A 118 29.03 13.16 -36.37
C ASN A 118 28.71 12.00 -35.41
N LEU A 119 28.31 12.37 -34.18
CA LEU A 119 28.04 11.41 -33.11
C LEU A 119 26.72 10.67 -33.36
N ASN A 120 26.75 9.34 -33.27
CA ASN A 120 25.56 8.52 -33.11
C ASN A 120 25.44 8.16 -31.62
N PHE A 121 24.82 9.04 -30.85
CA PHE A 121 24.67 8.89 -29.41
C PHE A 121 23.21 8.59 -29.06
N SER A 122 22.97 7.48 -28.37
CA SER A 122 21.64 7.09 -27.91
C SER A 122 21.64 6.70 -26.44
N VAL A 123 20.56 7.04 -25.77
CA VAL A 123 20.25 6.64 -24.39
C VAL A 123 18.92 5.90 -24.47
N SER A 124 18.88 4.64 -24.05
CA SER A 124 17.63 3.90 -23.98
C SER A 124 16.69 4.56 -22.98
N LYS A 125 15.38 4.35 -23.10
CA LYS A 125 14.41 4.82 -22.11
C LYS A 125 14.89 4.40 -20.71
N PRO A 126 15.17 5.36 -19.80
CA PRO A 126 15.58 5.04 -18.44
C PRO A 126 14.48 4.28 -17.71
N VAL A 127 14.85 3.39 -16.81
CA VAL A 127 13.93 2.70 -15.90
C VAL A 127 14.15 3.29 -14.52
N PHE A 128 13.18 4.04 -14.00
CA PHE A 128 13.21 4.63 -12.66
C PHE A 128 12.52 3.70 -11.67
N GLN A 129 13.04 3.65 -10.44
CA GLN A 129 12.47 2.90 -9.33
C GLN A 129 12.69 3.70 -8.04
N CYS A 130 11.63 4.07 -7.36
CA CYS A 130 11.70 4.59 -5.99
C CYS A 130 10.78 3.72 -5.12
N VAL A 131 11.33 3.16 -4.05
CA VAL A 131 10.61 2.30 -3.11
C VAL A 131 11.03 2.69 -1.70
N TRP A 132 10.17 3.41 -0.97
CA TRP A 132 10.47 4.04 0.33
C TRP A 132 9.58 3.53 1.47
N ASN A 133 8.80 2.47 1.25
CA ASN A 133 7.80 1.92 2.17
C ASN A 133 8.34 0.83 3.11
N SER A 134 9.65 0.67 3.23
CA SER A 134 10.27 -0.35 4.08
C SER A 134 11.41 0.24 4.92
N SER A 135 11.96 -0.58 5.83
CA SER A 135 13.13 -0.23 6.65
C SER A 135 14.37 0.04 5.80
N SER A 136 14.40 -0.46 4.57
CA SER A 136 15.48 -0.27 3.61
C SER A 136 14.94 0.22 2.26
N GLY A 137 14.76 1.53 2.14
CA GLY A 137 14.28 2.16 0.92
C GLY A 137 15.40 2.57 -0.04
N TYR A 138 15.07 2.65 -1.33
CA TYR A 138 16.02 3.01 -2.38
C TYR A 138 15.37 3.85 -3.49
N SER A 139 16.22 4.62 -4.16
CA SER A 139 15.92 5.36 -5.39
C SER A 139 16.97 4.98 -6.43
N LYS A 140 16.53 4.49 -7.59
CA LYS A 140 17.38 3.88 -8.61
C LYS A 140 16.94 4.28 -10.01
N VAL A 141 17.92 4.42 -10.90
CA VAL A 141 17.69 4.47 -12.34
C VAL A 141 18.65 3.55 -13.06
N SER A 142 18.20 2.95 -14.16
CA SER A 142 19.06 2.21 -15.08
C SER A 142 18.78 2.57 -16.53
N SER A 143 19.82 2.65 -17.35
CA SER A 143 19.70 2.89 -18.79
C SER A 143 20.91 2.34 -19.55
N ASN A 144 20.70 1.98 -20.81
CA ASN A 144 21.73 1.57 -21.73
C ASN A 144 22.13 2.75 -22.61
N ILE A 145 23.43 2.98 -22.73
CA ILE A 145 23.99 4.08 -23.51
C ILE A 145 24.82 3.51 -24.65
N THR A 146 24.64 4.05 -25.84
CA THR A 146 25.43 3.72 -27.02
C THR A 146 26.07 4.96 -27.62
N LEU A 147 27.31 4.84 -28.09
CA LEU A 147 28.02 5.92 -28.76
C LEU A 147 28.85 5.39 -29.93
N ASP A 148 28.60 5.95 -31.11
CA ASP A 148 29.54 5.87 -32.24
C ASP A 148 30.01 7.28 -32.63
N ILE A 149 31.25 7.38 -33.10
CA ILE A 149 31.85 8.60 -33.65
C ILE A 149 32.20 8.32 -35.11
N LEU A 150 31.25 8.64 -36.00
CA LEU A 150 31.28 8.21 -37.40
C LEU A 150 32.49 8.77 -38.15
N ASN A 151 32.85 10.04 -37.92
CA ASN A 151 33.96 10.69 -38.62
C ASN A 151 35.35 10.13 -38.25
N TYR A 152 35.44 9.33 -37.18
CA TYR A 152 36.70 8.73 -36.71
C TYR A 152 36.68 7.20 -36.75
N GLY A 153 35.61 6.58 -37.27
CA GLY A 153 35.48 5.13 -37.35
C GLY A 153 35.42 4.42 -35.98
N PHE A 154 35.02 5.14 -34.91
CA PHE A 154 34.87 4.58 -33.58
C PHE A 154 33.43 4.11 -33.40
N TYR A 155 33.23 2.81 -33.19
CA TYR A 155 31.91 2.20 -33.13
C TYR A 155 31.76 1.28 -31.92
N GLY A 156 30.53 1.09 -31.47
CA GLY A 156 30.16 0.00 -30.59
C GLY A 156 30.44 0.25 -29.11
N LEU A 157 30.69 1.50 -28.68
CA LEU A 157 30.71 1.80 -27.25
C LEU A 157 29.30 1.58 -26.70
N ARG A 158 29.16 0.59 -25.83
CA ARG A 158 27.92 0.29 -25.12
C ARG A 158 28.21 0.22 -23.63
N SER A 159 27.42 0.91 -22.84
CA SER A 159 27.55 0.89 -21.38
C SER A 159 26.17 0.84 -20.76
N GLN A 160 25.96 -0.13 -19.87
CA GLN A 160 24.82 -0.10 -18.95
C GLN A 160 25.22 0.75 -17.75
N VAL A 161 24.41 1.76 -17.44
CA VAL A 161 24.63 2.62 -16.29
C VAL A 161 23.46 2.46 -15.34
N SER A 162 23.78 2.15 -14.08
CA SER A 162 22.84 2.19 -12.98
C SER A 162 23.33 3.20 -11.95
N ILE A 163 22.40 4.03 -11.49
CA ILE A 163 22.58 5.00 -10.41
C ILE A 163 21.57 4.62 -9.32
N GLU A 164 22.01 4.67 -8.07
CA GLU A 164 21.28 4.21 -6.90
C GLU A 164 21.68 5.04 -5.67
N LEU A 165 20.68 5.26 -4.82
CA LEU A 165 20.83 5.74 -3.45
C LEU A 165 19.92 4.90 -2.58
N LYS A 166 20.46 4.35 -1.49
CA LYS A 166 19.73 3.48 -0.57
C LYS A 166 19.96 3.94 0.86
N VAL A 167 18.89 3.92 1.65
CA VAL A 167 18.92 4.18 3.08
C VAL A 167 18.31 3.01 3.82
N THR A 168 18.96 2.60 4.91
CA THR A 168 18.49 1.52 5.78
C THR A 168 18.45 2.02 7.21
N ILE A 169 17.26 2.04 7.81
CA ILE A 169 17.08 2.31 9.23
C ILE A 169 17.50 1.05 10.00
N LEU A 170 18.48 1.20 10.89
CA LEU A 170 19.12 0.08 11.59
C LEU A 170 18.44 -0.23 12.91
N ASP A 171 18.64 0.58 13.93
CA ASP A 171 18.12 0.29 15.26
C ASP A 171 18.02 1.54 16.13
N LEU A 172 17.26 1.44 17.21
CA LEU A 172 17.09 2.46 18.23
C LEU A 172 18.33 2.54 19.13
N ASP A 173 18.74 3.76 19.48
CA ASP A 173 19.67 3.99 20.60
C ASP A 173 18.86 4.11 21.89
N LEU A 174 18.70 2.98 22.60
CA LEU A 174 17.94 2.90 23.85
C LEU A 174 18.46 3.84 24.93
N ASN A 175 19.77 4.08 24.99
CA ASN A 175 20.37 4.93 26.02
C ASN A 175 19.98 6.40 25.86
N ARG A 176 19.55 6.79 24.65
CA ARG A 176 19.15 8.15 24.30
C ARG A 176 17.65 8.28 24.03
N THR A 177 16.91 7.19 24.10
CA THR A 177 15.48 7.15 23.83
C THR A 177 14.69 7.01 25.12
N ASP A 178 13.88 8.01 25.43
CA ASP A 178 13.02 8.06 26.62
C ASP A 178 11.55 8.32 26.25
N GLY A 179 11.23 8.26 24.96
CA GLY A 179 9.93 8.56 24.37
C GLY A 179 9.70 10.04 24.06
N ARG A 180 10.28 10.95 24.86
CA ARG A 180 10.34 12.37 24.50
C ARG A 180 11.32 12.55 23.35
N THR A 181 12.53 12.04 23.56
CA THR A 181 13.61 11.96 22.59
C THR A 181 13.61 10.56 22.00
N VAL A 182 13.72 10.47 20.68
CA VAL A 182 13.93 9.21 19.96
C VAL A 182 15.23 9.35 19.19
N ALA A 183 16.12 8.38 19.40
CA ALA A 183 17.43 8.33 18.75
C ALA A 183 17.57 7.00 18.00
N PHE A 184 18.01 7.03 16.75
CA PHE A 184 18.16 5.82 15.94
C PHE A 184 19.32 5.91 14.95
N TYR A 185 19.91 4.75 14.67
CA TYR A 185 20.96 4.57 13.69
C TYR A 185 20.38 4.28 12.32
N PHE A 186 21.01 4.83 11.29
CA PHE A 186 20.73 4.47 9.92
C PHE A 186 21.99 4.49 9.08
N TYR A 187 21.93 3.79 7.95
CA TYR A 187 23.04 3.63 7.02
C TYR A 187 22.62 4.12 5.63
N VAL A 188 23.55 4.81 4.95
CA VAL A 188 23.32 5.33 3.59
C VAL A 188 24.44 4.89 2.66
N GLU A 189 24.03 4.27 1.55
CA GLU A 189 24.93 3.80 0.51
C GLU A 189 24.44 4.22 -0.88
N ARG A 190 25.38 4.25 -1.82
CA ARG A 190 25.13 4.42 -3.26
C ARG A 190 25.58 3.18 -4.00
N GLU A 191 25.58 3.27 -5.33
CA GLU A 191 25.92 2.19 -6.25
C GLU A 191 27.14 1.37 -5.78
N ASN A 192 27.00 0.05 -5.83
CA ASN A 192 28.03 -0.91 -5.42
C ASN A 192 28.39 -0.85 -3.92
N GLY A 193 27.42 -0.48 -3.06
CA GLY A 193 27.60 -0.48 -1.61
C GLY A 193 28.56 0.59 -1.11
N VAL A 194 28.78 1.65 -1.89
CA VAL A 194 29.71 2.71 -1.51
C VAL A 194 29.05 3.61 -0.47
N PRO A 195 29.65 3.82 0.71
CA PRO A 195 29.07 4.67 1.74
C PRO A 195 28.88 6.14 1.31
N VAL A 196 27.82 6.78 1.79
CA VAL A 196 27.53 8.20 1.53
C VAL A 196 27.82 9.05 2.76
N SER A 197 28.69 10.05 2.60
CA SER A 197 29.00 11.07 3.60
C SER A 197 28.42 12.44 3.24
N GLY A 198 28.35 13.36 4.20
CA GLY A 198 28.03 14.77 3.94
C GLY A 198 26.54 15.06 3.77
N ILE A 199 25.67 14.20 4.31
CA ILE A 199 24.24 14.51 4.45
C ILE A 199 24.09 15.57 5.54
N CYS A 200 23.46 16.69 5.18
CA CYS A 200 23.20 17.80 6.10
C CYS A 200 21.78 17.74 6.65
N LYS A 201 21.57 18.25 7.87
CA LYS A 201 20.24 18.41 8.49
C LYS A 201 19.23 19.15 7.59
N SER A 202 19.68 20.14 6.82
CA SER A 202 18.81 20.88 5.87
C SER A 202 18.36 20.07 4.65
N ARG A 203 18.91 18.87 4.47
CA ARG A 203 18.64 17.95 3.37
C ARG A 203 18.03 16.64 3.86
N ALA A 204 17.55 16.62 5.09
CA ALA A 204 16.87 15.49 5.67
C ALA A 204 15.64 15.97 6.44
N PHE A 205 14.69 15.07 6.62
CA PHE A 205 13.54 15.27 7.47
C PHE A 205 13.17 13.93 8.11
N ILE A 206 12.48 14.02 9.25
CA ILE A 206 11.99 12.86 9.98
C ILE A 206 10.50 13.09 10.23
N LEU A 207 9.69 12.11 9.87
CA LEU A 207 8.31 12.00 10.31
C LEU A 207 8.18 10.84 11.29
N PHE A 208 7.18 10.90 12.15
CA PHE A 208 6.83 9.82 13.05
C PHE A 208 5.32 9.59 13.06
N LYS A 209 4.91 8.34 13.30
CA LYS A 209 3.51 7.92 13.27
C LYS A 209 2.87 8.05 14.66
N HIS A 210 1.63 8.50 14.70
CA HIS A 210 0.78 8.41 15.90
C HIS A 210 -0.07 7.15 15.84
N VAL A 211 -0.16 6.41 16.94
CA VAL A 211 -0.91 5.14 17.00
C VAL A 211 -2.43 5.33 16.79
N GLU A 212 -2.98 6.51 17.07
CA GLU A 212 -4.43 6.76 17.03
C GLU A 212 -5.02 6.87 15.62
N ASN A 213 -4.25 7.39 14.66
CA ASN A 213 -4.81 7.87 13.39
C ASN A 213 -3.92 7.57 12.17
N ASP A 214 -2.84 6.81 12.38
CA ASP A 214 -1.85 6.49 11.36
C ASP A 214 -1.22 7.69 10.66
N GLN A 215 -1.41 8.90 11.19
CA GLN A 215 -0.87 10.11 10.59
C GLN A 215 0.62 10.25 10.90
N LEU A 216 1.37 10.55 9.84
CA LEU A 216 2.77 10.94 9.94
C LEU A 216 2.89 12.43 10.22
N THR A 217 3.56 12.75 11.33
CA THR A 217 3.83 14.12 11.76
C THR A 217 5.29 14.47 11.53
N LEU A 218 5.55 15.61 10.89
CA LEU A 218 6.90 16.12 10.70
C LEU A 218 7.50 16.55 12.04
N SER A 219 8.70 16.05 12.35
CA SER A 219 9.43 16.49 13.53
C SER A 219 9.82 17.97 13.43
N LYS A 220 9.50 18.74 14.47
CA LYS A 220 9.83 20.18 14.55
C LYS A 220 11.33 20.45 14.54
N ALA A 221 12.11 19.54 15.12
CA ALA A 221 13.56 19.64 15.19
C ALA A 221 14.17 18.24 15.39
N PHE A 222 15.24 17.96 14.65
CA PHE A 222 16.06 16.76 14.80
C PHE A 222 17.53 17.09 14.60
N ASP A 223 18.43 16.32 15.18
CA ASP A 223 19.88 16.43 14.97
C ASP A 223 20.40 15.20 14.25
N LEU A 224 21.49 15.40 13.50
CA LEU A 224 22.09 14.38 12.67
C LEU A 224 23.60 14.35 12.92
N THR A 225 24.12 13.20 13.30
CA THR A 225 25.55 12.98 13.59
C THR A 225 26.11 11.93 12.63
N TYR A 226 27.16 12.26 11.89
CA TYR A 226 27.86 11.29 11.04
C TYR A 226 28.87 10.49 11.88
N LEU A 227 28.77 9.16 11.83
CA LEU A 227 29.61 8.25 12.62
C LEU A 227 30.79 7.68 11.82
N GLY A 228 30.78 7.87 10.50
CA GLY A 228 31.77 7.29 9.58
C GLY A 228 31.20 6.09 8.82
N GLY A 229 31.85 5.75 7.70
CA GLY A 229 31.52 4.55 6.93
C GLY A 229 30.10 4.52 6.36
N GLY A 230 29.38 5.64 6.30
CA GLY A 230 27.99 5.72 5.82
C GLY A 230 26.93 5.63 6.92
N HIS A 231 27.36 5.46 8.16
CA HIS A 231 26.48 5.40 9.32
C HIS A 231 26.21 6.79 9.90
N TYR A 232 24.97 6.99 10.32
CA TYR A 232 24.47 8.20 10.94
C TYR A 232 23.65 7.86 12.17
N LEU A 233 23.62 8.80 13.11
CA LEU A 233 22.72 8.83 14.24
C LEU A 233 21.77 10.03 14.07
N ALA A 234 20.46 9.77 14.09
CA ALA A 234 19.43 10.79 14.11
C ALA A 234 18.77 10.85 15.48
N ASN A 235 18.59 12.06 16.02
CA ASN A 235 17.90 12.31 17.29
C ASN A 235 16.78 13.32 17.07
N PHE A 236 15.56 13.05 17.51
CA PHE A 236 14.46 13.99 17.38
C PHE A 236 13.51 13.94 18.58
N THR A 237 12.75 15.01 18.75
CA THR A 237 11.71 15.09 19.79
C THR A 237 10.37 14.66 19.21
N MET A 238 9.73 13.65 19.80
CA MET A 238 8.43 13.12 19.38
C MET A 238 7.28 13.82 20.11
N TYR A 239 7.35 13.82 21.45
CA TYR A 239 6.37 14.45 22.34
C TYR A 239 7.05 15.34 23.38
N SER A 240 6.27 16.01 24.24
CA SER A 240 6.80 16.81 25.35
C SER A 240 7.12 16.01 26.62
N THR A 241 6.48 14.85 26.78
CA THR A 241 6.57 13.96 27.95
C THR A 241 7.45 12.75 27.64
N THR A 242 8.10 12.20 28.66
CA THR A 242 8.76 10.87 28.55
C THR A 242 7.77 9.73 28.76
N ILE A 243 8.15 8.51 28.41
CA ILE A 243 7.35 7.29 28.67
C ILE A 243 7.03 7.17 30.17
N LEU A 244 8.04 7.35 31.03
CA LEU A 244 7.88 7.21 32.47
C LEU A 244 6.99 8.30 33.05
N GLU A 245 7.11 9.54 32.58
CA GLU A 245 6.19 10.63 32.95
C GLU A 245 4.75 10.32 32.52
N GLY A 246 4.55 9.85 31.28
CA GLY A 246 3.23 9.48 30.77
C GLY A 246 2.58 8.37 31.59
N LEU A 247 3.31 7.29 31.89
CA LEU A 247 2.82 6.18 32.72
C LEU A 247 2.49 6.61 34.15
N ASN A 248 3.30 7.49 34.75
CA ASN A 248 3.00 8.03 36.07
C ASN A 248 1.76 8.94 36.06
N GLN A 249 1.59 9.77 35.02
CA GLN A 249 0.37 10.58 34.85
C GLN A 249 -0.88 9.71 34.65
N THR A 250 -0.77 8.60 33.92
CA THR A 250 -1.86 7.61 33.79
C THR A 250 -2.28 7.07 35.17
N LYS A 251 -1.32 6.70 36.03
CA LYS A 251 -1.63 6.24 37.40
C LYS A 251 -2.26 7.34 38.25
N GLU A 252 -1.73 8.56 38.21
CA GLU A 252 -2.29 9.70 38.95
C GLU A 252 -3.73 9.97 38.53
N PHE A 253 -4.03 9.94 37.23
CA PHE A 253 -5.40 10.12 36.73
C PHE A 253 -6.35 9.02 37.23
N ILE A 254 -5.93 7.75 37.19
CA ILE A 254 -6.74 6.62 37.70
C ILE A 254 -7.04 6.78 39.19
N ARG A 255 -6.09 7.27 39.98
CA ARG A 255 -6.25 7.46 41.43
C ARG A 255 -7.14 8.65 41.76
N GLU A 256 -6.78 9.82 41.24
CA GLU A 256 -7.27 11.13 41.70
C GLU A 256 -8.46 11.66 40.89
N ASN A 257 -8.56 11.32 39.59
CA ASN A 257 -9.52 11.94 38.68
C ASN A 257 -10.73 11.04 38.36
N MET A 258 -10.52 9.73 38.26
CA MET A 258 -11.63 8.80 38.02
C MET A 258 -12.51 8.67 39.27
N THR A 259 -13.82 8.66 39.10
CA THR A 259 -14.82 8.55 40.17
C THR A 259 -15.45 7.15 40.18
N GLU A 260 -16.23 6.81 41.21
CA GLU A 260 -16.97 5.54 41.27
C GLU A 260 -17.98 5.39 40.14
N GLU A 261 -18.57 6.51 39.68
CA GLU A 261 -19.59 6.52 38.64
C GLU A 261 -19.04 6.07 37.28
N ASP A 262 -17.76 6.34 37.02
CA ASP A 262 -17.05 5.95 35.79
C ASP A 262 -16.90 4.42 35.63
N PHE A 263 -17.06 3.64 36.71
CA PHE A 263 -16.89 2.18 36.69
C PHE A 263 -18.22 1.44 36.63
N LYS A 264 -18.23 0.25 36.03
CA LYS A 264 -19.39 -0.65 36.05
C LYS A 264 -19.74 -1.08 37.47
N PRO A 265 -21.02 -1.42 37.75
CA PRO A 265 -21.48 -1.81 39.08
C PRO A 265 -20.62 -2.87 39.77
N GLU A 266 -20.16 -3.88 39.02
CA GLU A 266 -19.31 -4.98 39.50
C GLU A 266 -17.94 -4.53 40.04
N TYR A 267 -17.43 -3.36 39.64
CA TYR A 267 -16.16 -2.79 40.09
C TYR A 267 -16.31 -1.63 41.08
N ARG A 268 -17.54 -1.21 41.40
CA ARG A 268 -17.83 -0.07 42.30
C ARG A 268 -17.65 -0.43 43.77
N GLU A 269 -18.07 -1.63 44.19
CA GLU A 269 -18.11 -2.03 45.60
C GLU A 269 -16.74 -1.93 46.30
N ASN A 270 -15.66 -2.15 45.54
CA ASN A 270 -14.28 -2.02 46.03
C ASN A 270 -13.44 -1.07 45.16
N ILE A 271 -13.96 0.14 44.88
CA ILE A 271 -13.31 1.09 43.97
C ILE A 271 -11.82 1.35 44.27
N THR A 272 -11.43 1.42 45.55
CA THR A 272 -10.03 1.62 45.94
C THR A 272 -9.14 0.46 45.51
N GLU A 273 -9.64 -0.77 45.62
CA GLU A 273 -8.95 -1.97 45.16
C GLU A 273 -8.91 -2.02 43.64
N THR A 274 -10.02 -1.75 42.95
CA THR A 274 -10.09 -1.69 41.48
C THR A 274 -9.05 -0.70 40.92
N LYS A 275 -9.01 0.52 41.47
CA LYS A 275 -8.01 1.54 41.08
C LYS A 275 -6.58 1.09 41.39
N SER A 276 -6.37 0.41 42.51
CA SER A 276 -5.05 -0.13 42.88
C SER A 276 -4.60 -1.23 41.93
N GLN A 277 -5.51 -2.12 41.52
CA GLN A 277 -5.25 -3.16 40.52
C GLN A 277 -4.84 -2.56 39.18
N LEU A 278 -5.58 -1.55 38.68
CA LEU A 278 -5.20 -0.83 37.46
C LEU A 278 -3.82 -0.15 37.59
N CYS A 279 -3.52 0.46 38.73
CA CYS A 279 -2.20 1.05 38.97
C CYS A 279 -1.09 -0.01 38.98
N ASN A 280 -1.33 -1.18 39.57
CA ASN A 280 -0.37 -2.28 39.59
C ASN A 280 -0.08 -2.78 38.17
N MET A 281 -1.10 -2.87 37.30
CA MET A 281 -0.90 -3.20 35.89
C MET A 281 0.00 -2.16 35.19
N VAL A 282 -0.18 -0.86 35.48
CA VAL A 282 0.72 0.18 34.95
C VAL A 282 2.13 0.05 35.54
N ASP A 283 2.29 -0.35 36.80
CA ASP A 283 3.60 -0.62 37.40
C ASP A 283 4.30 -1.81 36.73
N GLU A 284 3.56 -2.84 36.30
CA GLU A 284 4.10 -3.92 35.48
C GLU A 284 4.62 -3.42 34.13
N VAL A 285 3.89 -2.52 33.46
CA VAL A 285 4.35 -1.86 32.22
C VAL A 285 5.67 -1.10 32.47
N ILE A 286 5.75 -0.35 33.57
CA ILE A 286 6.98 0.37 33.96
C ILE A 286 8.13 -0.62 34.18
N ALA A 287 7.89 -1.76 34.83
CA ALA A 287 8.92 -2.79 35.05
C ALA A 287 9.42 -3.39 33.72
N LYS A 288 8.52 -3.63 32.76
CA LYS A 288 8.87 -4.08 31.41
C LYS A 288 9.70 -3.03 30.66
N TYR A 289 9.29 -1.76 30.71
CA TYR A 289 10.04 -0.65 30.13
C TYR A 289 11.45 -0.54 30.72
N ASN A 290 11.58 -0.56 32.04
CA ASN A 290 12.88 -0.49 32.73
C ASN A 290 13.80 -1.67 32.42
N SER A 291 13.23 -2.82 32.05
CA SER A 291 13.97 -4.01 31.62
C SER A 291 14.25 -4.02 30.11
N SER A 292 14.03 -2.90 29.41
CA SER A 292 14.15 -2.75 27.95
C SER A 292 13.25 -3.68 27.13
N GLN A 293 12.19 -4.24 27.75
CA GLN A 293 11.17 -5.06 27.09
C GLN A 293 10.06 -4.16 26.53
N LEU A 294 10.40 -3.29 25.57
CA LEU A 294 9.52 -2.25 25.05
C LEU A 294 8.24 -2.82 24.42
N MET A 295 8.34 -3.94 23.70
CA MET A 295 7.18 -4.57 23.08
C MET A 295 6.22 -5.16 24.10
N GLN A 296 6.74 -5.83 25.13
CA GLN A 296 5.89 -6.35 26.20
C GLN A 296 5.19 -5.21 26.95
N ALA A 297 5.88 -4.09 27.18
CA ALA A 297 5.27 -2.89 27.75
C ALA A 297 4.14 -2.34 26.84
N TYR A 298 4.35 -2.32 25.52
CA TYR A 298 3.35 -1.89 24.54
C TYR A 298 2.13 -2.80 24.54
N VAL A 299 2.33 -4.13 24.54
CA VAL A 299 1.25 -5.11 24.53
C VAL A 299 0.43 -5.04 25.82
N ASN A 300 1.08 -5.00 26.99
CA ASN A 300 0.38 -4.85 28.27
C ASN A 300 -0.48 -3.56 28.31
N LEU A 301 -0.01 -2.45 27.72
CA LEU A 301 -0.85 -1.25 27.59
C LEU A 301 -2.02 -1.45 26.63
N THR A 302 -1.77 -2.07 25.47
CA THR A 302 -2.71 -2.17 24.36
C THR A 302 -3.81 -3.18 24.62
N GLU A 303 -3.46 -4.35 25.12
CA GLU A 303 -4.37 -5.49 25.27
C GLU A 303 -4.98 -5.56 26.67
N ASP A 304 -4.22 -5.18 27.71
CA ASP A 304 -4.71 -5.32 29.09
C ASP A 304 -5.32 -4.03 29.63
N ILE A 305 -4.60 -2.91 29.58
CA ILE A 305 -5.00 -1.69 30.31
C ILE A 305 -5.97 -0.84 29.48
N ARG A 306 -5.64 -0.57 28.22
CA ARG A 306 -6.44 0.31 27.36
C ARG A 306 -7.89 -0.16 27.21
N PRO A 307 -8.20 -1.44 26.93
CA PRO A 307 -9.58 -1.89 26.74
C PRO A 307 -10.41 -1.80 28.04
N LYS A 308 -9.78 -1.90 29.22
CA LYS A 308 -10.45 -1.75 30.51
C LYS A 308 -10.93 -0.32 30.75
N LEU A 309 -10.24 0.67 30.19
CA LEU A 309 -10.52 2.10 30.33
C LEU A 309 -11.24 2.70 29.11
N ASP A 310 -11.50 1.91 28.07
CA ASP A 310 -12.16 2.37 26.84
C ASP A 310 -13.68 2.11 26.91
N PRO A 311 -14.52 3.16 26.92
CA PRO A 311 -15.98 3.02 26.95
C PRO A 311 -16.55 2.35 25.70
N THR A 312 -15.81 2.39 24.58
CA THR A 312 -16.21 1.84 23.28
C THR A 312 -15.74 0.40 23.07
N ALA A 313 -14.89 -0.13 23.94
CA ALA A 313 -14.42 -1.51 23.86
C ALA A 313 -15.54 -2.53 24.16
N PRO A 314 -15.40 -3.80 23.71
CA PRO A 314 -16.35 -4.86 24.00
C PRO A 314 -16.73 -4.93 25.48
N ASN A 315 -18.00 -5.21 25.76
CA ASN A 315 -18.50 -5.21 27.13
C ASN A 315 -17.76 -6.21 28.05
N SER A 316 -17.22 -7.30 27.50
CA SER A 316 -16.42 -8.28 28.24
C SER A 316 -15.04 -7.77 28.67
N SER A 317 -14.46 -6.79 27.97
CA SER A 317 -13.10 -6.29 28.20
C SER A 317 -13.05 -4.98 28.99
N ARG A 318 -14.11 -4.16 28.95
CA ARG A 318 -14.14 -2.85 29.62
C ARG A 318 -14.57 -2.92 31.08
N TRP A 319 -13.92 -2.14 31.95
CA TRP A 319 -14.29 -1.97 33.37
C TRP A 319 -15.09 -0.69 33.61
N VAL A 320 -14.98 0.27 32.70
CA VAL A 320 -15.69 1.55 32.74
C VAL A 320 -17.08 1.47 32.11
N THR A 321 -17.97 2.40 32.46
CA THR A 321 -19.29 2.56 31.84
C THR A 321 -19.18 3.22 30.45
N GLU A 322 -20.28 3.26 29.69
CA GLU A 322 -20.29 3.84 28.33
C GLU A 322 -20.21 5.38 28.35
N ASP A 323 -20.59 5.99 29.47
CA ASP A 323 -20.62 7.43 29.73
C ASP A 323 -19.38 7.93 30.51
N ALA A 324 -18.45 7.03 30.86
CA ALA A 324 -17.24 7.38 31.61
C ALA A 324 -16.34 8.34 30.82
N ASN A 325 -15.81 9.38 31.49
CA ASN A 325 -14.94 10.36 30.84
C ASN A 325 -13.45 9.96 30.92
N THR A 326 -13.05 9.00 30.10
CA THR A 326 -11.67 8.48 30.05
C THR A 326 -10.83 9.04 28.90
N THR A 327 -11.35 10.01 28.15
CA THR A 327 -10.69 10.59 26.97
C THR A 327 -9.25 11.01 27.23
N TYR A 328 -8.98 11.66 28.37
CA TYR A 328 -7.64 12.15 28.71
C TYR A 328 -6.65 11.01 29.01
N VAL A 329 -7.09 10.00 29.77
CA VAL A 329 -6.21 8.86 30.12
C VAL A 329 -5.94 7.97 28.91
N LEU A 330 -6.92 7.80 28.02
CA LEU A 330 -6.73 7.08 26.76
C LEU A 330 -5.72 7.81 25.85
N ALA A 331 -5.81 9.14 25.74
CA ALA A 331 -4.83 9.93 24.99
C ALA A 331 -3.41 9.82 25.58
N LEU A 332 -3.27 9.80 26.91
CA LEU A 332 -1.97 9.55 27.56
C LEU A 332 -1.43 8.15 27.23
N ILE A 333 -2.29 7.13 27.31
CA ILE A 333 -1.92 5.75 26.96
C ILE A 333 -1.48 5.68 25.50
N ASP A 334 -2.20 6.31 24.57
CA ASP A 334 -1.89 6.28 23.15
C ASP A 334 -0.62 7.07 22.79
N VAL A 335 -0.31 8.13 23.53
CA VAL A 335 1.02 8.80 23.50
C VAL A 335 2.10 7.82 23.93
N VAL A 336 1.97 7.17 25.09
CA VAL A 336 2.99 6.23 25.59
C VAL A 336 3.16 5.04 24.65
N ARG A 337 2.08 4.50 24.10
CA ARG A 337 2.10 3.43 23.09
C ARG A 337 2.92 3.86 21.87
N SER A 338 2.70 5.07 21.36
CA SER A 338 3.47 5.61 20.23
C SER A 338 4.96 5.79 20.58
N GLN A 339 5.28 6.06 21.83
CA GLN A 339 6.67 6.22 22.31
C GLN A 339 7.41 4.91 22.54
N LEU A 340 6.70 3.84 22.93
CA LEU A 340 7.29 2.52 23.18
C LEU A 340 7.71 1.83 21.89
N THR A 341 6.96 2.05 20.81
CA THR A 341 7.19 1.44 19.49
C THR A 341 7.18 2.51 18.38
N PRO A 342 8.14 3.46 18.39
CA PRO A 342 8.07 4.59 17.48
C PRO A 342 8.29 4.15 16.03
N THR A 343 7.28 4.35 15.19
CA THR A 343 7.41 4.27 13.73
C THR A 343 7.97 5.57 13.20
N VAL A 344 9.17 5.51 12.63
CA VAL A 344 9.88 6.66 12.08
C VAL A 344 10.02 6.52 10.57
N ARG A 345 9.79 7.62 9.86
CA ARG A 345 10.12 7.76 8.45
C ARG A 345 11.22 8.79 8.30
N ILE A 346 12.32 8.41 7.67
CA ILE A 346 13.39 9.33 7.29
C ILE A 346 13.30 9.59 5.79
N GLY A 347 13.43 10.85 5.39
CA GLY A 347 13.72 11.25 4.02
C GLY A 347 15.01 12.03 3.99
N LEU A 348 15.88 11.75 3.03
CA LEU A 348 17.18 12.42 2.90
C LEU A 348 17.59 12.61 1.46
N GLN A 349 18.43 13.62 1.24
CA GLN A 349 18.99 13.97 -0.04
C GLN A 349 20.52 13.90 -0.02
N ASP A 350 21.08 13.19 -1.00
CA ASP A 350 22.52 13.07 -1.17
C ASP A 350 23.14 14.32 -1.86
N PRO A 351 24.49 14.43 -1.94
CA PRO A 351 25.14 15.55 -2.63
C PRO A 351 24.85 15.66 -4.13
N ARG A 352 24.34 14.60 -4.79
CA ARG A 352 23.92 14.61 -6.20
C ARG A 352 22.49 15.16 -6.35
N GLY A 353 21.78 15.37 -5.24
CA GLY A 353 20.41 15.85 -5.19
C GLY A 353 19.36 14.73 -5.24
N ILE A 354 19.78 13.46 -5.22
CA ILE A 354 18.87 12.31 -5.23
C ILE A 354 18.23 12.19 -3.85
N VAL A 355 16.92 12.04 -3.82
CA VAL A 355 16.15 11.84 -2.58
C VAL A 355 15.85 10.36 -2.39
N VAL A 356 15.92 9.88 -1.16
CA VAL A 356 15.48 8.54 -0.76
C VAL A 356 14.77 8.63 0.59
N GLY A 357 13.81 7.74 0.82
CA GLY A 357 13.19 7.57 2.12
C GLY A 357 13.17 6.11 2.58
N ALA A 358 13.00 5.91 3.88
CA ALA A 358 12.70 4.63 4.50
C ALA A 358 11.77 4.86 5.69
N VAL A 359 11.01 3.83 6.04
CA VAL A 359 10.11 3.83 7.21
C VAL A 359 10.34 2.55 8.01
N ARG A 360 10.41 2.68 9.34
CA ARG A 360 10.59 1.53 10.22
C ARG A 360 9.95 1.78 11.57
N THR A 361 9.27 0.79 12.11
CA THR A 361 8.93 0.72 13.53
C THR A 361 10.15 0.25 14.31
N LEU A 362 10.63 1.11 15.19
CA LEU A 362 11.84 0.87 15.98
C LEU A 362 11.47 0.17 17.28
N VAL A 363 12.02 -1.02 17.48
CA VAL A 363 11.85 -1.80 18.69
C VAL A 363 13.17 -2.52 18.93
N ASN A 364 13.61 -2.59 20.18
CA ASN A 364 14.71 -3.46 20.57
C ASN A 364 14.20 -4.90 20.53
N TYR A 365 14.55 -5.64 19.49
CA TYR A 365 14.24 -7.06 19.38
C TYR A 365 15.53 -7.86 19.61
N GLU A 366 15.43 -9.07 20.16
CA GLU A 366 16.48 -10.08 19.97
C GLU A 366 16.50 -10.49 18.48
N GLU A 367 17.22 -11.51 18.01
CA GLU A 367 16.90 -12.01 16.66
C GLU A 367 15.55 -12.73 16.71
N ASP A 368 14.70 -12.51 15.70
CA ASP A 368 13.47 -13.27 15.53
C ASP A 368 13.79 -14.76 15.37
N THR A 369 13.14 -15.58 16.19
CA THR A 369 13.35 -17.03 16.25
C THR A 369 12.06 -17.83 16.45
N GLU A 370 10.91 -17.17 16.61
CA GLU A 370 9.62 -17.82 16.86
C GLU A 370 8.58 -17.32 15.87
N GLY A 371 7.69 -18.21 15.42
CA GLY A 371 6.63 -17.83 14.48
C GLY A 371 5.43 -17.16 15.14
N PRO A 372 4.54 -16.53 14.34
CA PRO A 372 3.41 -15.77 14.84
C PRO A 372 2.35 -16.64 15.53
N ARG A 373 1.54 -16.05 16.40
CA ARG A 373 0.38 -16.71 17.02
C ARG A 373 -0.89 -16.45 16.24
N VAL A 374 -1.86 -17.35 16.34
CA VAL A 374 -3.20 -17.13 15.77
C VAL A 374 -4.17 -16.76 16.88
N ARG A 375 -4.93 -15.70 16.67
CA ARG A 375 -6.00 -15.21 17.55
C ARG A 375 -7.31 -15.08 16.77
N SER A 376 -8.44 -15.02 17.49
CA SER A 376 -9.76 -14.68 16.93
C SER A 376 -10.19 -15.50 15.71
N VAL A 377 -9.85 -16.80 15.66
CA VAL A 377 -10.27 -17.68 14.56
C VAL A 377 -11.78 -17.88 14.58
N PHE A 378 -12.45 -17.56 13.48
CA PHE A 378 -13.90 -17.63 13.35
C PHE A 378 -14.30 -18.11 11.95
N ALA A 379 -15.35 -18.92 11.86
CA ALA A 379 -15.89 -19.39 10.60
C ALA A 379 -17.41 -19.21 10.59
N SER A 380 -17.94 -18.54 9.57
CA SER A 380 -19.37 -18.25 9.46
C SER A 380 -19.86 -18.27 8.01
N PRO A 381 -21.05 -18.82 7.71
CA PRO A 381 -21.99 -19.42 8.67
C PRO A 381 -21.59 -20.85 9.07
N SER A 382 -21.87 -21.20 10.33
CA SER A 382 -21.74 -22.55 10.88
C SER A 382 -22.80 -22.73 11.98
N PRO A 383 -23.88 -23.51 11.77
CA PRO A 383 -24.10 -24.42 10.63
C PRO A 383 -24.27 -23.73 9.28
N THR A 384 -23.98 -24.44 8.17
CA THR A 384 -24.05 -23.86 6.83
C THR A 384 -25.47 -23.69 6.29
N HIS A 385 -26.43 -24.48 6.76
CA HIS A 385 -27.81 -24.49 6.27
C HIS A 385 -27.88 -24.58 4.74
N GLY A 386 -27.08 -25.46 4.12
CA GLY A 386 -27.05 -25.65 2.67
C GLY A 386 -26.36 -24.54 1.87
N LEU A 387 -25.78 -23.53 2.52
CA LEU A 387 -24.93 -22.54 1.85
C LEU A 387 -23.65 -23.20 1.32
N SER A 388 -23.20 -22.72 0.16
CA SER A 388 -22.07 -23.29 -0.57
C SER A 388 -20.72 -22.73 -0.15
N THR A 389 -20.71 -21.66 0.66
CA THR A 389 -19.50 -20.96 1.10
C THR A 389 -19.54 -20.66 2.60
N VAL A 390 -18.37 -20.70 3.23
CA VAL A 390 -18.13 -20.26 4.61
C VAL A 390 -16.96 -19.28 4.61
N THR A 391 -17.14 -18.13 5.25
CA THR A 391 -16.08 -17.15 5.44
C THR A 391 -15.29 -17.50 6.69
N LEU A 392 -14.00 -17.77 6.51
CA LEU A 392 -13.03 -17.99 7.58
C LEU A 392 -12.26 -16.69 7.83
N THR A 393 -12.22 -16.22 9.07
CA THR A 393 -11.38 -15.10 9.51
C THR A 393 -10.48 -15.50 10.66
N ALA A 394 -9.32 -14.86 10.77
CA ALA A 394 -8.41 -15.00 11.90
C ALA A 394 -7.51 -13.76 12.01
N THR A 395 -6.84 -13.59 13.14
CA THR A 395 -5.75 -12.62 13.31
C THR A 395 -4.43 -13.37 13.48
N ILE A 396 -3.46 -13.11 12.61
CA ILE A 396 -2.09 -13.62 12.74
C ILE A 396 -1.25 -12.55 13.41
N ASP A 397 -0.70 -12.86 14.58
CA ASP A 397 -0.09 -11.88 15.48
C ASP A 397 1.33 -12.32 15.88
N ASP A 398 2.31 -11.56 15.42
CA ASP A 398 3.72 -11.74 15.75
C ASP A 398 4.23 -10.74 16.80
N LEU A 399 3.35 -9.94 17.41
CA LEU A 399 3.75 -8.85 18.31
C LEU A 399 4.65 -9.33 19.47
N LEU A 400 4.50 -10.56 19.94
CA LEU A 400 5.24 -11.11 21.07
C LEU A 400 6.24 -12.22 20.71
N THR A 401 6.28 -12.67 19.46
CA THR A 401 7.08 -13.84 19.01
C THR A 401 8.22 -13.46 18.08
N GLY A 402 8.17 -12.28 17.46
CA GLY A 402 9.22 -11.83 16.52
C GLY A 402 9.17 -10.34 16.20
N PHE A 403 7.96 -9.74 16.29
CA PHE A 403 7.60 -8.43 15.74
C PHE A 403 7.98 -8.27 14.26
N SER A 404 8.10 -9.39 13.55
CA SER A 404 8.22 -9.43 12.12
C SER A 404 6.85 -9.22 11.50
N ASN A 405 6.81 -8.48 10.39
CA ASN A 405 5.58 -8.39 9.61
C ASN A 405 5.13 -9.79 9.23
N ILE A 406 3.82 -10.02 9.22
CA ILE A 406 3.30 -11.27 8.68
C ILE A 406 3.69 -11.33 7.20
N LYS A 407 3.93 -12.53 6.68
CA LYS A 407 4.31 -12.75 5.28
C LYS A 407 3.27 -13.56 4.53
N CYS A 408 2.66 -14.54 5.20
CA CYS A 408 1.51 -15.28 4.67
C CYS A 408 0.74 -15.97 5.78
N ALA A 409 -0.50 -16.34 5.48
CA ALA A 409 -1.33 -17.20 6.30
C ALA A 409 -1.94 -18.31 5.44
N GLU A 410 -2.14 -19.48 6.02
CA GLU A 410 -2.76 -20.62 5.34
C GLU A 410 -3.69 -21.39 6.27
N TYR A 411 -4.61 -22.12 5.67
CA TYR A 411 -5.47 -23.05 6.37
C TYR A 411 -5.44 -24.46 5.79
N PHE A 412 -5.76 -25.44 6.63
CA PHE A 412 -5.95 -26.84 6.25
C PHE A 412 -7.34 -27.34 6.65
N VAL A 413 -7.84 -28.35 5.94
CA VAL A 413 -9.14 -28.98 6.21
C VAL A 413 -8.90 -30.39 6.74
N ASN A 414 -9.41 -30.68 7.94
CA ASN A 414 -9.36 -31.93 8.70
C ASN A 414 -7.97 -32.46 9.10
N GLU A 415 -6.93 -32.24 8.30
CA GLU A 415 -5.58 -32.70 8.57
C GLU A 415 -4.56 -31.60 8.30
N VAL A 416 -3.61 -31.40 9.21
CA VAL A 416 -2.52 -30.42 9.07
C VAL A 416 -1.44 -30.99 8.14
N GLY A 417 -1.17 -30.28 7.05
CA GLY A 417 -0.08 -30.60 6.11
C GLY A 417 1.25 -29.93 6.48
N PRO A 418 2.31 -30.13 5.68
CA PRO A 418 3.55 -29.38 5.82
C PRO A 418 3.33 -27.86 5.65
N ASN A 419 4.10 -27.06 6.39
CA ASN A 419 4.08 -25.61 6.29
C ASN A 419 4.27 -25.13 4.85
N GLY A 420 3.41 -24.23 4.40
CA GLY A 420 3.39 -23.69 3.04
C GLY A 420 2.67 -24.57 2.01
N SER A 421 2.05 -25.67 2.43
CA SER A 421 1.23 -26.52 1.56
C SER A 421 -0.28 -26.35 1.78
N GLY A 422 -0.69 -25.46 2.68
CA GLY A 422 -2.08 -25.17 2.96
C GLY A 422 -2.73 -24.33 1.87
N ILE A 423 -4.02 -24.05 2.04
CA ILE A 423 -4.75 -23.13 1.17
C ILE A 423 -4.49 -21.71 1.69
N PRO A 424 -4.01 -20.78 0.84
CA PRO A 424 -3.64 -19.45 1.31
C PRO A 424 -4.86 -18.65 1.78
N MET A 425 -4.67 -17.89 2.85
CA MET A 425 -5.58 -16.83 3.27
C MET A 425 -5.04 -15.47 2.79
N SER A 426 -5.95 -14.50 2.61
CA SER A 426 -5.60 -13.16 2.15
C SER A 426 -5.69 -12.16 3.32
N PRO A 427 -4.83 -11.14 3.38
CA PRO A 427 -4.96 -10.07 4.37
C PRO A 427 -6.22 -9.25 4.07
N SER A 428 -6.99 -8.91 5.10
CA SER A 428 -8.29 -8.23 4.97
C SER A 428 -8.17 -6.83 4.37
N ASP A 429 -7.04 -6.16 4.57
CA ASP A 429 -6.74 -4.83 4.01
C ASP A 429 -5.98 -4.89 2.66
N GLY A 430 -5.66 -6.10 2.20
CA GLY A 430 -4.97 -6.38 0.94
C GLY A 430 -3.45 -6.42 0.99
N ARG A 431 -2.79 -6.20 2.15
CA ARG A 431 -1.32 -6.30 2.28
C ARG A 431 -0.91 -6.99 3.58
N PHE A 432 0.21 -7.72 3.53
CA PHE A 432 0.86 -8.22 4.74
C PHE A 432 2.01 -7.26 5.09
N ASP A 433 1.70 -6.15 5.76
CA ASP A 433 2.66 -5.07 6.03
C ASP A 433 2.77 -4.63 7.49
N SER A 434 2.12 -5.37 8.38
CA SER A 434 2.20 -5.21 9.83
C SER A 434 2.54 -6.53 10.54
N PRO A 435 3.04 -6.46 11.79
CA PRO A 435 3.26 -7.63 12.64
C PRO A 435 1.98 -8.28 13.18
N SER A 436 0.80 -7.71 12.95
CA SER A 436 -0.47 -8.29 13.36
C SER A 436 -1.50 -8.04 12.25
N GLU A 437 -1.88 -9.10 11.54
CA GLU A 437 -2.70 -9.02 10.34
C GLU A 437 -4.02 -9.77 10.50
N GLU A 438 -5.12 -9.12 10.15
CA GLU A 438 -6.39 -9.82 9.95
C GLU A 438 -6.38 -10.52 8.60
N VAL A 439 -6.75 -11.80 8.59
CA VAL A 439 -6.77 -12.64 7.39
C VAL A 439 -8.14 -13.22 7.16
N THR A 440 -8.49 -13.41 5.89
CA THR A 440 -9.77 -13.92 5.43
C THR A 440 -9.62 -14.93 4.29
N ALA A 441 -10.52 -15.91 4.24
CA ALA A 441 -10.65 -16.84 3.13
C ALA A 441 -12.11 -17.30 2.96
N GLU A 442 -12.54 -17.49 1.70
CA GLU A 442 -13.80 -18.16 1.39
C GLU A 442 -13.56 -19.66 1.17
N ILE A 443 -14.20 -20.50 1.99
CA ILE A 443 -14.16 -21.95 1.90
C ILE A 443 -15.38 -22.44 1.13
N ASN A 444 -15.16 -23.12 0.01
CA ASN A 444 -16.25 -23.75 -0.74
C ASN A 444 -16.61 -25.11 -0.11
N VAL A 445 -17.82 -25.19 0.44
CA VAL A 445 -18.37 -26.38 1.12
C VAL A 445 -19.45 -27.09 0.30
N SER A 446 -19.73 -26.64 -0.93
CA SER A 446 -20.80 -27.22 -1.79
C SER A 446 -20.68 -28.72 -2.06
N SER A 447 -19.47 -29.27 -1.97
CA SER A 447 -19.18 -30.69 -2.19
C SER A 447 -19.03 -31.49 -0.90
N TRP A 448 -19.16 -30.84 0.26
CA TRP A 448 -19.00 -31.47 1.56
C TRP A 448 -20.31 -32.16 1.95
N ALA A 449 -20.21 -33.41 2.39
CA ALA A 449 -21.35 -34.08 2.99
C ALA A 449 -21.70 -33.43 4.35
N PRO A 450 -22.97 -33.45 4.78
CA PRO A 450 -23.34 -32.97 6.11
C PRO A 450 -22.49 -33.61 7.21
N GLY A 451 -21.99 -32.79 8.13
CA GLY A 451 -21.05 -33.21 9.17
C GLY A 451 -20.12 -32.10 9.64
N ASN A 452 -19.26 -32.43 10.60
CA ASN A 452 -18.31 -31.49 11.19
C ASN A 452 -16.94 -31.59 10.52
N TYR A 453 -16.38 -30.44 10.14
CA TYR A 453 -15.07 -30.30 9.52
C TYR A 453 -14.21 -29.40 10.40
N THR A 454 -12.98 -29.80 10.66
CA THR A 454 -12.05 -28.98 11.45
C THR A 454 -11.12 -28.24 10.52
N ILE A 455 -11.09 -26.92 10.64
CA ILE A 455 -10.21 -26.04 9.89
C ILE A 455 -9.07 -25.62 10.80
N TYR A 456 -7.85 -25.75 10.30
CA TYR A 456 -6.63 -25.45 11.03
C TYR A 456 -5.96 -24.24 10.41
N VAL A 457 -5.66 -23.19 11.18
CA VAL A 457 -5.10 -21.93 10.69
C VAL A 457 -3.74 -21.68 11.33
N HIS A 458 -2.77 -21.19 10.54
CA HIS A 458 -1.51 -20.61 11.03
C HIS A 458 -0.92 -19.62 10.03
N GLY A 459 0.16 -18.95 10.43
CA GLY A 459 0.86 -18.00 9.58
C GLY A 459 2.37 -18.11 9.66
N MET A 460 3.03 -17.41 8.75
CA MET A 460 4.48 -17.23 8.71
C MET A 460 4.79 -15.75 8.75
N ASP A 461 5.79 -15.36 9.52
CA ASP A 461 6.32 -14.02 9.54
C ASP A 461 7.35 -13.75 8.42
N ALA A 462 7.86 -12.52 8.37
CA ALA A 462 8.86 -12.08 7.42
C ALA A 462 10.26 -12.64 7.69
N ALA A 463 10.57 -13.05 8.93
CA ALA A 463 11.80 -13.74 9.29
C ALA A 463 11.82 -15.20 8.82
N GLY A 464 10.65 -15.75 8.48
CA GLY A 464 10.47 -17.07 7.90
C GLY A 464 10.10 -18.15 8.91
N PHE A 465 9.67 -17.78 10.13
CA PHE A 465 9.19 -18.73 11.12
C PHE A 465 7.69 -18.93 10.99
N TRP A 466 7.26 -20.18 11.16
CA TRP A 466 5.86 -20.56 11.12
C TRP A 466 5.32 -20.69 12.54
N GLY A 467 4.11 -20.19 12.72
CA GLY A 467 3.37 -20.19 13.97
C GLY A 467 2.79 -21.53 14.38
N GLU A 468 2.19 -21.55 15.58
CA GLU A 468 1.34 -22.66 16.01
C GLU A 468 0.03 -22.69 15.21
N VAL A 469 -0.49 -23.91 15.00
CA VAL A 469 -1.74 -24.16 14.30
C VAL A 469 -2.92 -24.14 15.27
N VAL A 470 -3.92 -23.28 14.99
CA VAL A 470 -5.14 -23.14 15.81
C VAL A 470 -6.37 -23.66 15.05
N PRO A 471 -7.21 -24.53 15.65
CA PRO A 471 -8.38 -25.09 15.00
C PRO A 471 -9.66 -24.26 15.19
N VAL A 472 -10.59 -24.37 14.23
CA VAL A 472 -12.00 -23.96 14.32
C VAL A 472 -12.88 -25.02 13.63
N THR A 473 -14.12 -25.21 14.08
CA THR A 473 -15.02 -26.23 13.50
C THR A 473 -16.10 -25.57 12.63
N ILE A 474 -16.35 -26.15 11.46
CA ILE A 474 -17.48 -25.84 10.58
C ILE A 474 -18.46 -27.02 10.62
N GLU A 475 -19.72 -26.73 10.90
CA GLU A 475 -20.82 -27.69 10.80
C GLU A 475 -21.54 -27.52 9.45
N VAL A 476 -21.46 -28.52 8.57
CA VAL A 476 -22.18 -28.53 7.30
C VAL A 476 -23.53 -29.20 7.49
N THR A 477 -24.60 -28.50 7.15
CA THR A 477 -25.98 -29.01 7.19
C THR A 477 -26.69 -28.81 5.85
N GLU A 478 -27.79 -29.54 5.63
CA GLU A 478 -28.62 -29.38 4.44
C GLU A 478 -29.38 -28.04 4.47
N SER A 479 -29.90 -27.61 3.32
CA SER A 479 -30.73 -26.42 3.22
C SER A 479 -31.98 -26.56 4.09
N LEU A 480 -32.38 -25.47 4.74
CA LEU A 480 -33.68 -25.41 5.41
C LEU A 480 -34.81 -25.41 4.39
N VAL A 481 -35.97 -25.94 4.73
CA VAL A 481 -37.14 -25.92 3.83
C VAL A 481 -38.04 -24.74 4.22
N MET A 482 -38.53 -24.00 3.23
CA MET A 482 -39.50 -22.91 3.44
C MET A 482 -40.75 -23.09 2.59
N TYR A 483 -41.87 -22.55 3.06
CA TYR A 483 -43.17 -22.67 2.41
C TYR A 483 -44.06 -21.44 2.67
N VAL A 484 -45.10 -21.27 1.85
CA VAL A 484 -46.11 -20.22 2.03
C VAL A 484 -47.09 -20.66 3.12
N SER A 485 -47.10 -19.95 4.25
CA SER A 485 -47.98 -20.27 5.38
C SER A 485 -49.36 -19.63 5.27
N ASN A 486 -49.48 -18.45 4.66
CA ASN A 486 -50.73 -17.69 4.58
C ASN A 486 -50.62 -16.60 3.51
N ILE A 487 -51.70 -16.35 2.77
CA ILE A 487 -51.89 -15.18 1.91
C ILE A 487 -53.11 -14.38 2.40
N GLU A 488 -52.90 -13.32 3.18
CA GLU A 488 -54.00 -12.48 3.65
C GLU A 488 -54.39 -11.41 2.63
N MET A 489 -55.68 -11.36 2.27
CA MET A 489 -56.20 -10.45 1.26
C MET A 489 -57.02 -9.30 1.84
N TYR A 490 -56.73 -8.08 1.39
CA TYR A 490 -57.41 -6.86 1.82
C TYR A 490 -57.92 -6.06 0.62
N LEU A 491 -59.18 -5.63 0.66
CA LEU A 491 -59.80 -4.85 -0.41
C LEU A 491 -59.83 -3.35 -0.07
N TYR A 492 -59.40 -2.52 -1.01
CA TYR A 492 -59.40 -1.07 -0.87
C TYR A 492 -60.24 -0.43 -1.97
N ARG A 493 -61.06 0.55 -1.60
CA ARG A 493 -61.92 1.29 -2.51
C ARG A 493 -61.60 2.77 -2.50
N TRP A 494 -61.47 3.35 -3.70
CA TRP A 494 -61.44 4.79 -3.91
C TRP A 494 -62.43 5.17 -5.00
N TRP A 495 -63.56 5.77 -4.58
CA TRP A 495 -64.68 6.12 -5.45
C TRP A 495 -65.23 4.90 -6.23
N PHE A 496 -64.96 4.78 -7.53
CA PHE A 496 -65.33 3.63 -8.37
C PHE A 496 -64.16 2.70 -8.73
N PHE A 497 -63.00 2.93 -8.11
CA PHE A 497 -61.81 2.10 -8.28
C PHE A 497 -61.61 1.21 -7.07
N TYR A 498 -61.26 -0.05 -7.33
CA TYR A 498 -60.91 -1.04 -6.32
C TYR A 498 -59.51 -1.58 -6.59
N ARG A 499 -58.79 -1.92 -5.55
CA ARG A 499 -57.55 -2.70 -5.61
C ARG A 499 -57.46 -3.62 -4.41
N ALA A 500 -56.74 -4.72 -4.56
CA ALA A 500 -56.43 -5.62 -3.48
C ALA A 500 -54.99 -5.41 -2.99
N LYS A 501 -54.76 -5.75 -1.72
CA LYS A 501 -53.44 -5.94 -1.14
C LYS A 501 -53.35 -7.39 -0.67
N ALA A 502 -52.33 -8.11 -1.13
CA ALA A 502 -51.99 -9.44 -0.61
C ALA A 502 -50.84 -9.30 0.39
N VAL A 503 -50.93 -9.94 1.54
CA VAL A 503 -49.84 -10.07 2.52
C VAL A 503 -49.47 -11.54 2.61
N VAL A 504 -48.31 -11.90 2.04
CA VAL A 504 -47.81 -13.28 2.02
C VAL A 504 -46.89 -13.48 3.21
N THR A 505 -47.07 -14.58 3.95
CA THR A 505 -46.20 -14.99 5.06
C THR A 505 -45.44 -16.27 4.70
N ILE A 506 -44.11 -16.24 4.81
CA ILE A 506 -43.21 -17.37 4.57
C ILE A 506 -42.64 -17.86 5.90
N LEU A 507 -42.76 -19.16 6.16
CA LEU A 507 -42.19 -19.83 7.33
C LEU A 507 -41.22 -20.94 6.89
N ASP A 508 -40.27 -21.26 7.76
CA ASP A 508 -39.42 -22.44 7.62
C ASP A 508 -40.10 -23.71 8.17
N SER A 509 -39.48 -24.87 7.99
CA SER A 509 -39.98 -26.16 8.48
C SER A 509 -40.10 -26.26 10.01
N GLU A 510 -39.47 -25.34 10.76
CA GLU A 510 -39.54 -25.26 12.23
C GLU A 510 -40.63 -24.26 12.69
N GLY A 511 -41.24 -23.54 11.75
CA GLY A 511 -42.28 -22.54 12.00
C GLY A 511 -41.73 -21.13 12.30
N ASN A 512 -40.43 -20.89 12.09
CA ASN A 512 -39.86 -19.55 12.25
C ASN A 512 -40.12 -18.69 10.99
N PRO A 513 -40.32 -17.37 11.15
CA PRO A 513 -40.46 -16.48 10.00
C PRO A 513 -39.17 -16.35 9.19
N VAL A 514 -39.29 -16.41 7.86
CA VAL A 514 -38.14 -16.34 6.95
C VAL A 514 -37.99 -14.91 6.41
N GLU A 515 -37.03 -14.17 6.93
CA GLU A 515 -36.70 -12.81 6.49
C GLU A 515 -35.89 -12.80 5.18
N ASN A 516 -36.03 -11.72 4.38
CA ASN A 516 -35.30 -11.46 3.13
C ASN A 516 -35.56 -12.43 1.97
N ALA A 517 -36.50 -13.38 2.11
CA ALA A 517 -36.92 -14.26 1.04
C ALA A 517 -37.61 -13.47 -0.07
N VAL A 518 -37.17 -13.65 -1.32
CA VAL A 518 -37.78 -13.01 -2.49
C VAL A 518 -38.97 -13.83 -2.92
N VAL A 519 -40.18 -13.28 -2.74
CA VAL A 519 -41.43 -13.90 -3.18
C VAL A 519 -41.77 -13.37 -4.56
N TYR A 520 -41.98 -14.28 -5.51
CA TYR A 520 -42.50 -14.02 -6.84
C TYR A 520 -43.96 -14.43 -6.87
N GLY A 521 -44.82 -13.57 -7.40
CA GLY A 521 -46.23 -13.89 -7.57
C GLY A 521 -46.90 -13.04 -8.63
N HIS A 522 -48.11 -13.41 -8.99
CA HIS A 522 -48.90 -12.71 -9.99
C HIS A 522 -50.33 -12.45 -9.55
N TRP A 523 -50.88 -11.34 -10.06
CA TRP A 523 -52.29 -11.02 -9.97
C TRP A 523 -53.06 -11.57 -11.17
N SER A 524 -54.27 -12.09 -10.94
CA SER A 524 -55.21 -12.53 -11.98
C SER A 524 -56.67 -12.16 -11.64
N GLY A 525 -57.57 -12.38 -12.60
CA GLY A 525 -59.00 -12.03 -12.50
C GLY A 525 -59.33 -10.72 -13.22
N SER A 526 -59.76 -9.70 -12.47
CA SER A 526 -60.11 -8.36 -13.01
C SER A 526 -58.90 -7.46 -13.23
N VAL A 527 -57.72 -7.91 -12.83
CA VAL A 527 -56.42 -7.29 -13.05
C VAL A 527 -55.41 -8.36 -13.42
N SER A 528 -54.26 -7.96 -13.97
CA SER A 528 -53.13 -8.85 -14.20
C SER A 528 -51.80 -8.15 -13.95
N GLY A 529 -50.78 -8.91 -13.57
CA GLY A 529 -49.41 -8.42 -13.45
C GLY A 529 -48.54 -9.28 -12.52
N GLU A 530 -47.29 -9.44 -12.91
CA GLU A 530 -46.23 -10.08 -12.13
C GLU A 530 -45.64 -9.10 -11.11
N VAL A 531 -45.32 -9.57 -9.92
CA VAL A 531 -44.70 -8.79 -8.84
C VAL A 531 -43.66 -9.64 -8.10
N SER A 532 -42.65 -8.97 -7.54
CA SER A 532 -41.72 -9.61 -6.60
C SER A 532 -41.23 -8.61 -5.55
N ALA A 533 -41.02 -9.09 -4.34
CA ALA A 533 -40.51 -8.31 -3.22
C ALA A 533 -39.97 -9.24 -2.12
N GLN A 534 -39.17 -8.68 -1.22
CA GLN A 534 -38.57 -9.40 -0.10
C GLN A 534 -39.47 -9.39 1.14
N THR A 535 -39.44 -10.47 1.91
CA THR A 535 -40.04 -10.55 3.24
C THR A 535 -39.26 -9.72 4.27
N ASN A 536 -39.96 -9.21 5.28
CA ASN A 536 -39.38 -8.51 6.44
C ASN A 536 -39.01 -9.47 7.59
N GLU A 537 -38.56 -8.94 8.74
CA GLU A 537 -38.24 -9.68 9.98
C GLU A 537 -39.36 -10.62 10.48
N LEU A 538 -40.61 -10.39 10.05
CA LEU A 538 -41.76 -11.24 10.38
C LEU A 538 -42.08 -12.26 9.28
N GLY A 539 -41.21 -12.44 8.30
CA GLY A 539 -41.42 -13.33 7.16
C GLY A 539 -42.53 -12.87 6.22
N GLN A 540 -42.91 -11.58 6.25
CA GLN A 540 -44.06 -11.05 5.53
C GLN A 540 -43.68 -10.11 4.39
N VAL A 541 -44.41 -10.20 3.28
CA VAL A 541 -44.30 -9.29 2.13
C VAL A 541 -45.67 -8.85 1.64
N SER A 542 -45.79 -7.60 1.21
CA SER A 542 -47.06 -7.00 0.79
C SER A 542 -47.05 -6.62 -0.70
N PHE A 543 -48.02 -7.12 -1.45
CA PHE A 543 -48.22 -6.79 -2.86
C PHE A 543 -49.51 -6.02 -3.08
N TRP A 544 -49.46 -4.99 -3.93
CA TRP A 544 -50.65 -4.24 -4.33
C TRP A 544 -51.04 -4.60 -5.76
N SER A 545 -52.32 -4.89 -5.96
CA SER A 545 -52.85 -5.05 -7.31
C SER A 545 -52.93 -3.69 -8.03
N PRO A 546 -52.93 -3.68 -9.38
CA PRO A 546 -53.38 -2.52 -10.13
C PRO A 546 -54.80 -2.10 -9.70
N TRP A 547 -55.13 -0.83 -9.91
CA TRP A 547 -56.51 -0.35 -9.73
C TRP A 547 -57.40 -0.87 -10.86
N ALA A 548 -58.56 -1.43 -10.52
CA ALA A 548 -59.62 -1.76 -11.46
C ALA A 548 -60.84 -0.89 -11.23
N TRP A 549 -61.39 -0.36 -12.32
CA TRP A 549 -62.64 0.39 -12.30
C TRP A 549 -63.82 -0.54 -12.54
N GLY A 550 -64.91 -0.43 -11.78
CA GLY A 550 -66.08 -1.26 -12.05
C GLY A 550 -67.33 -0.98 -11.23
N TRP A 551 -68.47 -1.23 -11.87
CA TRP A 551 -69.82 -1.25 -11.27
C TRP A 551 -70.35 -2.68 -11.04
N ARG A 552 -69.55 -3.70 -11.35
CA ARG A 552 -69.83 -5.13 -11.22
C ARG A 552 -68.85 -5.77 -10.23
N ARG A 553 -69.14 -7.00 -9.77
CA ARG A 553 -68.25 -7.79 -8.91
C ARG A 553 -66.88 -7.96 -9.58
N LEU A 554 -65.86 -7.31 -9.04
CA LEU A 554 -64.46 -7.48 -9.46
C LEU A 554 -63.85 -8.61 -8.62
N THR A 555 -62.99 -9.41 -9.24
CA THR A 555 -62.26 -10.51 -8.60
C THR A 555 -60.77 -10.22 -8.67
N PHE A 556 -60.09 -10.25 -7.53
CA PHE A 556 -58.65 -10.09 -7.43
C PHE A 556 -58.10 -11.37 -6.82
N THR A 557 -57.34 -12.13 -7.61
CA THR A 557 -56.65 -13.34 -7.16
C THR A 557 -55.17 -13.08 -7.17
N PHE A 558 -54.48 -13.41 -6.08
CA PHE A 558 -53.03 -13.38 -5.99
C PHE A 558 -52.51 -14.81 -5.87
N THR A 559 -51.48 -15.15 -6.63
CA THR A 559 -50.84 -16.48 -6.63
C THR A 559 -49.36 -16.30 -6.39
N VAL A 560 -48.77 -17.13 -5.51
CA VAL A 560 -47.32 -17.21 -5.34
C VAL A 560 -46.76 -18.21 -6.36
N ASP A 561 -45.82 -17.76 -7.18
CA ASP A 561 -45.19 -18.57 -8.22
C ASP A 561 -43.90 -19.24 -7.74
N ASN A 562 -43.09 -18.52 -6.96
CA ASN A 562 -41.82 -19.02 -6.44
C ASN A 562 -41.37 -18.22 -5.23
N VAL A 563 -40.55 -18.84 -4.38
CA VAL A 563 -39.85 -18.16 -3.27
C VAL A 563 -38.37 -18.53 -3.33
N VAL A 564 -37.49 -17.54 -3.23
CA VAL A 564 -36.02 -17.75 -3.36
C VAL A 564 -35.29 -17.09 -2.21
N LEU A 565 -34.43 -17.85 -1.53
CA LEU A 565 -33.50 -17.39 -0.52
C LEU A 565 -32.33 -18.38 -0.42
N ASP A 566 -31.10 -17.89 -0.39
CA ASP A 566 -29.92 -18.74 -0.24
C ASP A 566 -29.94 -19.45 1.13
N GLY A 567 -29.57 -20.73 1.13
CA GLY A 567 -29.66 -21.59 2.32
C GLY A 567 -31.06 -22.17 2.57
N TYR A 568 -32.05 -21.82 1.74
CA TYR A 568 -33.39 -22.37 1.80
C TYR A 568 -33.80 -23.08 0.50
N THR A 569 -34.61 -24.11 0.64
CA THR A 569 -35.32 -24.77 -0.46
C THR A 569 -36.80 -24.47 -0.32
N TYR A 570 -37.39 -23.82 -1.32
CA TYR A 570 -38.83 -23.62 -1.37
C TYR A 570 -39.52 -24.92 -1.79
N ASP A 571 -40.40 -25.42 -0.93
CA ASP A 571 -41.23 -26.59 -1.21
C ASP A 571 -42.70 -26.18 -1.33
N SER A 572 -43.19 -26.14 -2.57
CA SER A 572 -44.58 -25.77 -2.85
C SER A 572 -45.59 -26.81 -2.36
N ASP A 573 -45.18 -28.07 -2.14
CA ASP A 573 -46.07 -29.11 -1.64
C ASP A 573 -46.39 -28.92 -0.15
N LEU A 574 -45.55 -28.15 0.57
CA LEU A 574 -45.78 -27.75 1.96
C LEU A 574 -46.59 -26.46 2.10
N ASN A 575 -46.92 -25.78 1.00
CA ASN A 575 -47.73 -24.56 1.07
C ASN A 575 -49.08 -24.85 1.74
N VAL A 576 -49.37 -24.09 2.78
CA VAL A 576 -50.73 -24.04 3.36
C VAL A 576 -51.66 -23.33 2.38
N GLU A 577 -51.13 -22.34 1.66
CA GLU A 577 -51.87 -21.58 0.65
C GLU A 577 -50.95 -21.18 -0.50
N THR A 578 -51.41 -21.36 -1.74
CA THR A 578 -50.65 -20.97 -2.94
C THR A 578 -51.30 -19.80 -3.69
N SER A 579 -52.61 -19.60 -3.49
CA SER A 579 -53.35 -18.47 -4.04
C SER A 579 -54.53 -18.13 -3.17
N ASP A 580 -54.85 -16.85 -3.01
CA ASP A 580 -56.09 -16.39 -2.38
C ASP A 580 -56.83 -15.37 -3.27
N THR A 581 -58.13 -15.22 -3.05
CA THR A 581 -59.03 -14.41 -3.86
C THR A 581 -59.96 -13.55 -3.01
N ILE A 582 -60.01 -12.25 -3.33
CA ILE A 582 -60.97 -11.30 -2.75
C ILE A 582 -61.82 -10.63 -3.84
N GLN A 583 -63.07 -10.33 -3.49
CA GLN A 583 -64.06 -9.76 -4.41
C GLN A 583 -64.77 -8.53 -3.81
N THR A 584 -65.23 -7.63 -4.69
CA THR A 584 -65.96 -6.38 -4.32
C THR A 584 -67.41 -6.58 -3.98
#